data_AF-A0A8S1L423-F1
#
_entry.id   AF-A0A8S1L423-F1
#
_cell.length_a   1.000
_cell.length_b   1.000
_cell.length_c   1.000
_cell.angle_alpha   90.00
_cell.angle_beta   90.00
_cell.angle_gamma   90.00
#
_symmetry.space_group_name_H-M   'P 1'
#
loop_
_entity.id
_entity.type
_entity.pdbx_description
1 polymer ?
#
loop_
_entity_poly.entity_id
_entity_poly.type
_entity_poly.pdbx_seq_one_letter_code
_entity_poly.pdbx_strand_id
1 'polypeptide(L)'
;MKMRCTQTDHRNQQIIGFCINNTCQNQRPYCNFCLPCHGEHLNRLTSQELLSEWIKERILIIQSIQKAVEECKVTLDSLLKFITLL
;
A
#
# COMPACT_ATOMS: atom_id res chain seq x y z
N MET A 1 -1.42 -2.11 -22.44
CA MET A 1 -2.75 -1.43 -22.38
C MET A 1 -2.61 -0.18 -21.50
N LYS A 2 -2.93 1.02 -22.00
CA LYS A 2 -2.81 2.27 -21.21
C LYS A 2 -4.09 2.48 -20.39
N MET A 3 -3.96 2.54 -19.06
CA MET A 3 -5.08 2.79 -18.16
C MET A 3 -5.58 4.23 -18.32
N ARG A 4 -6.91 4.44 -18.29
CA ARG A 4 -7.57 5.72 -18.52
C ARG A 4 -8.50 6.07 -17.37
N CYS A 5 -8.67 7.36 -17.10
CA CYS A 5 -9.61 7.84 -16.09
C CYS A 5 -11.07 7.61 -16.52
N THR A 6 -11.94 7.23 -15.57
CA THR A 6 -13.35 6.93 -15.81
C THR A 6 -14.33 7.98 -15.27
N GLN A 7 -13.83 9.01 -14.57
CA GLN A 7 -14.65 10.10 -14.05
C GLN A 7 -15.27 10.92 -15.18
N THR A 8 -16.50 11.40 -14.97
CA THR A 8 -17.33 12.07 -15.99
C THR A 8 -16.63 13.29 -16.62
N ASP A 9 -16.06 14.18 -15.81
CA ASP A 9 -15.56 15.49 -16.27
C ASP A 9 -14.20 15.43 -16.97
N HIS A 10 -13.43 14.37 -16.71
CA HIS A 10 -12.10 14.17 -17.29
C HIS A 10 -11.89 12.71 -17.69
N ARG A 11 -12.94 12.14 -18.31
CA ARG A 11 -12.96 10.79 -18.84
C ARG A 11 -11.88 10.63 -19.91
N ASN A 12 -11.32 9.42 -20.00
CA ASN A 12 -10.28 9.06 -20.98
C ASN A 12 -8.93 9.76 -20.80
N GLN A 13 -8.78 10.62 -19.79
CA GLN A 13 -7.48 11.20 -19.44
C GLN A 13 -6.48 10.10 -19.06
N GLN A 14 -5.22 10.33 -19.40
CA GLN A 14 -4.15 9.38 -19.10
C GLN A 14 -3.93 9.33 -17.59
N ILE A 15 -3.98 8.12 -17.03
CA ILE A 15 -3.54 7.89 -15.66
C ILE A 15 -2.04 8.16 -15.58
N ILE A 16 -1.63 8.92 -14.57
CA ILE A 16 -0.22 9.27 -14.33
C ILE A 16 0.32 8.61 -13.06
N GLY A 17 -0.55 8.12 -12.18
CA GLY A 17 -0.13 7.53 -10.93
C GLY A 17 -1.27 6.96 -10.09
N PHE A 18 -0.90 6.59 -8.88
CA PHE A 18 -1.76 5.96 -7.90
C PHE A 18 -1.61 6.64 -6.54
N CYS A 19 -2.73 6.87 -5.86
CA CYS A 19 -2.70 7.31 -4.48
C CYS A 19 -2.51 6.08 -3.57
N ILE A 20 -1.45 6.08 -2.78
CA ILE A 20 -1.08 5.00 -1.85
C ILE A 20 -1.56 5.28 -0.42
N ASN A 21 -2.38 6.31 -0.21
CA ASN A 21 -2.73 6.81 1.12
C ASN A 21 -3.44 5.80 2.04
N ASN A 22 -4.09 4.71 1.65
CA ASN A 22 -4.94 3.87 2.55
C ASN A 22 -6.25 4.55 3.05
N THR A 23 -6.23 5.77 3.59
CA THR A 23 -7.47 6.48 4.03
C THR A 23 -8.09 7.39 2.98
N CYS A 24 -7.39 7.68 1.88
CA CYS A 24 -7.92 8.52 0.80
C CYS A 24 -9.21 7.93 0.21
N GLN A 25 -10.29 8.70 0.27
CA GLN A 25 -11.63 8.39 -0.25
C GLN A 25 -11.77 8.66 -1.76
N ASN A 26 -10.84 9.42 -2.34
CA ASN A 26 -10.84 9.73 -3.77
C ASN A 26 -10.32 8.54 -4.60
N GLN A 27 -10.71 8.51 -5.88
CA GLN A 27 -10.45 7.38 -6.76
C GLN A 27 -8.95 7.08 -6.94
N ARG A 28 -8.65 5.79 -7.03
CA ARG A 28 -7.34 5.24 -7.35
C ARG A 28 -7.55 4.32 -8.56
N PRO A 29 -6.91 4.52 -9.72
CA PRO A 29 -5.82 5.46 -10.12
C PRO A 29 -6.22 6.94 -10.30
N TYR A 30 -5.23 7.84 -10.47
CA TYR A 30 -5.45 9.28 -10.70
C TYR A 30 -4.80 9.83 -12.00
N CYS A 31 -5.43 10.86 -12.59
CA CYS A 31 -4.88 11.65 -13.70
C CYS A 31 -4.57 13.10 -13.24
N ASN A 32 -4.04 13.94 -14.12
CA ASN A 32 -3.72 15.36 -13.80
C ASN A 32 -4.93 16.13 -13.24
N PHE A 33 -6.14 15.87 -13.74
CA PHE A 33 -7.36 16.53 -13.26
C PHE A 33 -7.82 16.04 -11.89
N CYS A 34 -7.40 14.83 -11.48
CA CYS A 34 -7.69 14.30 -10.14
C CYS A 34 -6.72 14.81 -9.07
N LEU A 35 -5.59 15.42 -9.45
CA LEU A 35 -4.56 15.88 -8.51
C LEU A 35 -5.08 16.83 -7.42
N PRO A 36 -5.97 17.80 -7.71
CA PRO A 36 -6.54 18.66 -6.67
C PRO A 36 -7.26 17.87 -5.56
N CYS A 37 -7.90 16.74 -5.90
CA CYS A 37 -8.54 15.85 -4.93
C CYS A 37 -7.54 15.13 -4.00
N HIS A 38 -6.24 15.26 -4.26
CA HIS A 38 -5.17 14.65 -3.47
C HIS A 38 -4.24 15.70 -2.83
N GLY A 39 -4.61 16.99 -2.85
CA GLY A 39 -3.77 18.08 -2.37
C GLY A 39 -3.27 17.92 -0.94
N GLU A 40 -4.09 17.33 -0.05
CA GLU A 40 -3.74 17.11 1.36
C GLU A 40 -2.70 15.99 1.59
N HIS A 41 -2.49 15.12 0.60
CA HIS A 41 -1.59 13.96 0.71
C HIS A 41 -0.79 13.71 -0.55
N LEU A 42 -0.28 14.77 -1.17
CA LEU A 42 0.56 14.68 -2.38
C LEU A 42 1.80 13.78 -2.18
N ASN A 43 2.36 13.75 -0.97
CA ASN A 43 3.46 12.86 -0.59
C ASN A 43 3.05 11.36 -0.51
N ARG A 44 1.76 11.06 -0.63
CA ARG A 44 1.20 9.71 -0.72
C ARG A 44 0.73 9.38 -2.13
N LEU A 45 1.32 10.02 -3.13
CA LEU A 45 1.15 9.66 -4.53
C LEU A 45 2.40 8.94 -5.05
N THR A 46 2.20 7.93 -5.88
CA THR A 46 3.28 7.25 -6.62
C THR A 46 2.99 7.32 -8.10
N SER A 47 4.02 7.46 -8.92
CA SER A 47 3.85 7.42 -10.37
C SER A 47 3.49 6.00 -10.83
N GLN A 48 2.96 5.89 -12.05
CA GLN A 48 2.67 4.58 -12.62
C GLN A 48 3.94 3.73 -12.76
N GLU A 49 5.08 4.34 -13.09
CA GLU A 49 6.37 3.67 -13.26
C GLU A 49 6.90 3.12 -11.93
N LEU A 50 6.75 3.89 -10.85
CA LEU A 50 7.25 3.54 -9.53
C LEU A 50 6.31 2.62 -8.73
N LEU A 51 5.07 2.43 -9.17
CA LEU A 51 4.10 1.58 -8.46
C LEU A 51 4.63 0.16 -8.26
N SER A 52 5.28 -0.42 -9.27
CA SER A 52 5.74 -1.81 -9.19
C SER A 52 6.84 -1.99 -8.14
N GLU A 53 7.77 -1.05 -8.05
CA GLU A 53 8.83 -1.03 -7.03
C GLU A 53 8.24 -0.82 -5.65
N TRP A 54 7.31 0.13 -5.51
CA TRP A 54 6.61 0.39 -4.27
C TRP A 54 5.88 -0.86 -3.74
N ILE A 55 5.20 -1.61 -4.62
CA ILE A 55 4.53 -2.86 -4.25
C ILE A 55 5.56 -3.90 -3.78
N LYS A 56 6.68 -4.06 -4.49
CA LYS A 56 7.74 -5.01 -4.11
C LYS A 56 8.32 -4.71 -2.74
N GLU A 57 8.64 -3.44 -2.45
CA GLU A 57 9.13 -3.02 -1.13
C GLU A 57 8.14 -3.38 -0.02
N ARG A 58 6.83 -3.17 -0.26
CA ARG A 58 5.79 -3.50 0.73
C ARG A 58 5.66 -5.00 0.96
N ILE A 59 5.80 -5.82 -0.08
CA ILE A 59 5.84 -7.28 0.05
C ILE A 59 7.00 -7.71 0.96
N LEU A 60 8.20 -7.15 0.74
CA LEU A 60 9.38 -7.48 1.56
C LEU A 60 9.18 -7.09 3.03
N ILE A 61 8.60 -5.91 3.29
CA ILE A 61 8.26 -5.46 4.64
C ILE A 61 7.26 -6.43 5.30
N ILE A 62 6.20 -6.81 4.59
CA ILE A 62 5.19 -7.75 5.11
C ILE A 62 5.83 -9.10 5.46
N GLN A 63 6.67 -9.63 4.57
CA GLN A 63 7.39 -10.90 4.83
C GLN A 63 8.29 -10.81 6.06
N SER A 64 9.01 -9.69 6.23
CA SER A 64 9.84 -9.46 7.42
C SER A 64 9.01 -9.41 8.70
N ILE A 65 7.86 -8.73 8.69
CA ILE A 65 6.95 -8.67 9.83
C ILE A 65 6.38 -10.06 10.14
N GLN A 66 5.96 -10.81 9.12
CA GLN A 66 5.44 -12.18 9.30
C GLN A 66 6.46 -13.09 9.96
N LYS A 67 7.74 -13.00 9.56
CA LYS A 67 8.83 -13.76 10.19
C LYS A 67 8.99 -13.38 11.67
N ALA A 68 9.02 -12.08 11.98
CA ALA A 68 9.15 -11.62 13.37
C ALA A 68 7.98 -12.08 14.25
N VAL A 69 6.74 -12.04 13.73
CA VAL A 69 5.55 -12.53 14.44
C VAL A 69 5.67 -14.03 14.73
N GLU A 70 6.17 -14.82 13.78
CA GLU A 70 6.37 -16.26 13.98
C GLU A 70 7.43 -16.56 15.04
N GLU A 71 8.55 -15.83 15.03
CA GLU A 71 9.58 -15.93 16.07
C GLU A 71 9.03 -15.59 17.46
N CYS A 72 8.18 -14.56 17.56
CA CYS A 72 7.50 -14.22 18.81
C CYS A 72 6.57 -15.33 19.30
N LYS A 73 5.80 -15.96 18.40
CA LYS A 73 4.93 -17.09 18.76
C LYS A 73 5.71 -18.27 19.28
N VAL A 74 6.77 -18.68 18.57
CA VAL A 74 7.64 -19.79 18.99
C VAL A 74 8.25 -19.54 20.37
N THR A 75 8.68 -18.30 20.61
CA THR A 75 9.22 -17.88 21.91
C THR A 75 8.15 -17.97 23.01
N LEU A 76 6.96 -17.45 22.76
CA LEU A 76 5.84 -17.49 23.70
C LEU A 76 5.43 -18.94 24.03
N ASP A 77 5.31 -19.80 23.02
CA ASP A 77 4.99 -21.21 23.20
C ASP A 77 6.04 -21.93 24.05
N SER A 78 7.32 -21.58 23.87
CA SER A 78 8.42 -22.14 24.67
C SER A 78 8.34 -21.70 26.13
N LEU A 79 8.03 -20.43 26.39
CA LEU A 79 7.85 -19.90 27.75
C LEU A 79 6.64 -20.52 28.45
N LEU A 80 5.51 -20.66 27.74
CA LEU A 80 4.32 -21.30 28.28
C LEU A 80 4.59 -22.75 28.68
N LYS A 81 5.30 -23.51 27.84
CA LYS A 81 5.72 -24.88 28.17
C LYS A 81 6.58 -24.93 29.44
N PHE A 82 7.52 -24.02 29.60
CA PHE A 82 8.37 -23.95 30.78
C PHE A 82 7.56 -23.67 32.06
N ILE A 83 6.61 -22.73 32.00
CA ILE A 83 5.74 -22.42 33.13
C ILE A 83 4.85 -23.61 33.50
N THR A 84 4.31 -24.34 32.53
CA THR A 84 3.45 -25.51 32.79
C THR A 84 4.19 -26.74 33.37
N LEU A 85 5.52 -26.73 33.33
CA LEU A 85 6.37 -27.79 33.90
C LEU A 85 6.87 -27.47 35.32
N LEU A 86 6.60 -26.27 35.82
CA LEU A 86 6.84 -25.82 37.20
C LEU A 86 5.58 -25.96 38.04
#